data_AF-A0AAT9RTB8-F1
#
_entry.id   AF-A0AAT9RTB8-F1
#
_cell.length_a   1.000
_cell.length_b   1.000
_cell.length_c   1.000
_cell.angle_alpha   90.00
_cell.angle_beta   90.00
_cell.angle_gamma   90.00
#
_symmetry.space_group_name_H-M   'P 1'
#
loop_
_entity.id
_entity.type
_entity.pdbx_description
1 polymer ?
#
loop_
_entity_poly.entity_id
_entity_poly.type
_entity_poly.pdbx_seq_one_letter_code
_entity_poly.pdbx_strand_id
1 'polypeptide(L)'
;MKLRFLGKNSTVGDCPTLYATDRDTYLVQGWKIFANDLLMQLEIPEGETAVEVPTELFEHLTKDGLAVGEIRRVEDPIMILTPSGTFVVQGREVTDPEALAQMEIPDYETVVEVPKAAITALLEEPRGADLQRRAQPAL
;
A
#
# COMPACT_ATOMS: atom_id res chain seq x y z
N MET A 1 -9.69 4.37 15.23
CA MET A 1 -10.46 4.27 13.94
C MET A 1 -11.07 2.88 13.81
N LYS A 2 -12.08 2.65 12.93
CA LYS A 2 -12.68 1.31 12.75
C LYS A 2 -12.04 0.57 11.58
N LEU A 3 -11.65 -0.69 11.80
CA LEU A 3 -11.02 -1.52 10.79
C LEU A 3 -11.99 -2.57 10.25
N ARG A 4 -11.90 -2.82 8.95
CA ARG A 4 -12.60 -3.90 8.26
C ARG A 4 -11.58 -4.75 7.51
N PHE A 5 -11.44 -5.99 7.94
CA PHE A 5 -10.55 -6.96 7.31
C PHE A 5 -10.98 -7.26 5.86
N LEU A 6 -10.03 -7.12 4.92
CA LEU A 6 -10.23 -7.48 3.51
C LEU A 6 -9.58 -8.83 3.21
N GLY A 7 -8.37 -9.10 3.69
CA GLY A 7 -7.74 -10.39 3.47
C GLY A 7 -6.28 -10.42 3.85
N LYS A 8 -5.69 -11.60 3.79
CA LYS A 8 -4.29 -11.88 4.11
C LYS A 8 -3.74 -12.94 3.17
N ASN A 9 -2.46 -12.91 2.87
CA ASN A 9 -1.83 -13.91 2.00
C ASN A 9 -1.20 -15.04 2.84
N SER A 10 -1.92 -16.16 3.02
CA SER A 10 -1.50 -17.27 3.89
C SER A 10 -1.05 -18.50 3.12
N THR A 11 0.26 -18.65 2.92
CA THR A 11 0.85 -19.88 2.37
C THR A 11 1.72 -20.63 3.37
N VAL A 12 2.65 -19.98 4.09
CA VAL A 12 3.36 -20.53 5.28
C VAL A 12 4.00 -19.36 6.06
N GLY A 13 3.56 -19.03 7.29
CA GLY A 13 4.12 -17.96 8.15
C GLY A 13 3.16 -16.80 8.48
N ASP A 14 3.60 -15.80 9.26
CA ASP A 14 2.84 -14.56 9.48
C ASP A 14 2.72 -13.78 8.15
N CYS A 15 1.54 -13.21 7.93
CA CYS A 15 1.04 -12.88 6.60
C CYS A 15 0.72 -11.38 6.48
N PRO A 16 1.22 -10.71 5.43
CA PRO A 16 0.74 -9.39 5.03
C PRO A 16 -0.78 -9.36 4.94
N THR A 17 -1.37 -8.32 5.50
CA THR A 17 -2.81 -8.21 5.71
C THR A 17 -3.32 -6.84 5.27
N LEU A 18 -4.49 -6.84 4.65
CA LEU A 18 -5.14 -5.64 4.12
C LEU A 18 -6.44 -5.35 4.88
N TYR A 19 -6.59 -4.11 5.32
CA TYR A 19 -7.79 -3.62 6.00
C TYR A 19 -8.30 -2.35 5.32
N ALA A 20 -9.62 -2.18 5.27
CA ALA A 20 -10.26 -0.90 4.98
C ALA A 20 -10.58 -0.17 6.28
N THR A 21 -10.42 1.15 6.29
CA THR A 21 -10.82 2.00 7.42
C THR A 21 -12.15 2.70 7.14
N ASP A 22 -12.73 3.29 8.18
CA ASP A 22 -13.87 4.21 8.10
C ASP A 22 -13.49 5.65 7.71
N ARG A 23 -12.24 5.87 7.26
CA ARG A 23 -11.69 7.19 6.90
C ARG A 23 -11.24 7.29 5.44
N ASP A 24 -11.79 6.45 4.56
CA ASP A 24 -11.39 6.35 3.15
C ASP A 24 -9.88 6.08 2.97
N THR A 25 -9.31 5.30 3.88
CA THR A 25 -7.94 4.77 3.79
C THR A 25 -7.92 3.25 3.84
N TYR A 26 -6.80 2.67 3.40
CA TYR A 26 -6.46 1.28 3.64
C TYR A 26 -5.30 1.22 4.62
N LEU A 27 -5.34 0.23 5.53
CA LEU A 27 -4.16 -0.18 6.28
C LEU A 27 -3.54 -1.38 5.59
N VAL A 28 -2.27 -1.24 5.22
CA VAL A 28 -1.48 -2.28 4.58
C VAL A 28 -0.44 -2.75 5.58
N GLN A 29 -0.66 -3.93 6.15
CA GLN A 29 0.30 -4.61 7.01
C GLN A 29 1.21 -5.46 6.15
N GLY A 30 2.52 -5.31 6.33
CA GLY A 30 3.53 -6.04 5.57
C GLY A 30 4.88 -6.09 6.27
N TRP A 31 5.85 -6.71 5.62
CA TRP A 31 7.17 -6.90 6.20
C TRP A 31 7.91 -5.56 6.29
N LYS A 32 8.57 -5.32 7.42
CA LYS A 32 9.46 -4.18 7.60
C LYS A 32 10.63 -4.33 6.63
N ILE A 33 10.91 -3.27 5.90
CA ILE A 33 12.09 -3.20 5.05
C ILE A 33 13.26 -2.78 5.94
N PHE A 34 14.16 -3.71 6.23
CA PHE A 34 15.36 -3.42 7.01
C PHE A 34 16.54 -3.14 6.08
N ALA A 35 17.16 -1.97 6.23
CA ALA A 35 18.50 -1.62 5.74
C ALA A 35 18.95 -2.34 4.45
N ASN A 36 18.18 -2.16 3.38
CA ASN A 36 18.42 -2.78 2.08
C ASN A 36 18.54 -1.69 1.00
N ASP A 37 19.06 -2.03 -0.18
CA ASP A 37 19.13 -1.14 -1.35
C ASP A 37 17.77 -0.50 -1.71
N LEU A 38 16.66 -1.13 -1.30
CA LEU A 38 15.30 -0.61 -1.47
C LEU A 38 15.06 0.68 -0.66
N LEU A 39 15.47 0.74 0.62
CA LEU A 39 15.30 1.96 1.40
C LEU A 39 16.17 3.11 0.87
N MET A 40 17.33 2.81 0.27
CA MET A 40 18.17 3.83 -0.34
C MET A 40 17.56 4.45 -1.60
N GLN A 41 16.62 3.76 -2.24
CA GLN A 41 15.88 4.23 -3.41
C GLN A 41 14.60 4.97 -3.03
N LEU A 42 14.22 4.97 -1.75
CA LEU A 42 12.98 5.56 -1.26
C LEU A 42 13.28 6.81 -0.43
N GLU A 43 12.56 7.89 -0.74
CA GLU A 43 12.48 9.03 0.16
C GLU A 43 11.33 8.78 1.12
N ILE A 44 11.64 8.51 2.40
CA ILE A 44 10.66 8.31 3.47
C ILE A 44 10.56 9.59 4.31
N PRO A 45 9.50 10.40 4.16
CA PRO A 45 9.25 11.57 4.99
C PRO A 45 9.07 11.22 6.46
N GLU A 46 9.19 12.24 7.32
CA GLU A 46 8.88 12.09 8.74
C GLU A 46 7.40 11.70 8.94
N GLY A 47 7.16 10.65 9.72
CA GLY A 47 5.82 10.10 9.96
C GLY A 47 5.31 9.15 8.87
N GLU A 48 6.14 8.80 7.90
CA GLU A 48 5.88 7.74 6.93
C GLU A 48 6.83 6.57 7.12
N THR A 49 6.42 5.41 6.60
CA THR A 49 7.26 4.22 6.53
C THR A 49 6.89 3.41 5.28
N ALA A 50 7.62 2.33 5.03
CA ALA A 50 7.38 1.46 3.90
C ALA A 50 7.34 -0.01 4.34
N VAL A 51 6.42 -0.75 3.72
CA VAL A 51 6.23 -2.19 3.92
C VAL A 51 6.40 -2.92 2.60
N GLU A 52 6.88 -4.15 2.67
CA GLU A 52 6.90 -5.08 1.55
C GLU A 52 5.70 -6.05 1.65
N VAL A 53 4.94 -6.20 0.56
CA VAL A 53 3.77 -7.07 0.49
C VAL A 53 3.70 -7.84 -0.84
N PRO A 54 3.13 -9.06 -0.87
CA PRO A 54 2.82 -9.77 -2.10
C PRO A 54 1.84 -8.99 -2.96
N THR A 55 2.00 -9.05 -4.29
CA THR A 55 1.07 -8.41 -5.24
C THR A 55 -0.37 -8.93 -5.08
N GLU A 56 -0.52 -10.21 -4.78
CA GLU A 56 -1.79 -10.92 -4.53
C GLU A 56 -2.60 -10.29 -3.38
N LEU A 57 -1.94 -9.58 -2.45
CA LEU A 57 -2.64 -8.93 -1.34
C LEU A 57 -3.70 -7.93 -1.84
N PHE A 58 -3.41 -7.26 -2.96
CA PHE A 58 -4.31 -6.28 -3.56
C PHE A 58 -5.52 -6.89 -4.27
N GLU A 59 -5.53 -8.20 -4.55
CA GLU A 59 -6.72 -8.89 -5.06
C GLU A 59 -7.91 -8.78 -4.09
N HIS A 60 -7.62 -8.67 -2.79
CA HIS A 60 -8.63 -8.50 -1.74
C HIS A 60 -9.33 -7.13 -1.75
N LEU A 61 -8.85 -6.16 -2.53
CA LEU A 61 -9.53 -4.89 -2.76
C LEU A 61 -10.93 -5.08 -3.36
N THR A 62 -11.15 -6.19 -4.08
CA THR A 62 -12.48 -6.58 -4.59
C THR A 62 -13.51 -6.74 -3.47
N LYS A 63 -13.09 -7.05 -2.23
CA LYS A 63 -13.97 -7.10 -1.05
C LYS A 63 -14.34 -5.73 -0.48
N ASP A 64 -13.78 -4.65 -1.02
CA ASP A 64 -14.21 -3.26 -0.79
C ASP A 64 -14.96 -2.69 -2.00
N GLY A 65 -15.35 -3.53 -2.96
CA GLY A 65 -16.18 -3.13 -4.10
C GLY A 65 -15.39 -2.58 -5.29
N LEU A 66 -14.05 -2.70 -5.28
CA LEU A 66 -13.22 -2.36 -6.43
C LEU A 66 -13.36 -3.42 -7.54
N ALA A 67 -13.43 -2.96 -8.79
CA ALA A 67 -13.71 -3.82 -9.94
C ALA A 67 -12.56 -4.80 -10.25
N VAL A 68 -11.33 -4.40 -9.93
CA VAL A 68 -10.10 -5.19 -10.10
C VAL A 68 -9.21 -5.00 -8.88
N GLY A 69 -8.39 -6.00 -8.56
CA GLY A 69 -7.34 -5.89 -7.54
C GLY A 69 -5.92 -6.00 -8.10
N GLU A 70 -5.79 -5.94 -9.43
CA GLU A 70 -4.50 -5.96 -10.12
C GLU A 70 -3.96 -4.54 -10.25
N ILE A 71 -2.86 -4.27 -9.56
CA ILE A 71 -2.13 -3.01 -9.66
C ILE A 71 -1.49 -2.89 -11.05
N ARG A 72 -1.83 -1.83 -11.78
CA ARG A 72 -1.31 -1.59 -13.15
C ARG A 72 -0.20 -0.55 -13.18
N ARG A 73 -0.04 0.22 -12.11
CA ARG A 73 0.90 1.35 -12.02
C ARG A 73 1.69 1.27 -10.72
N VAL A 74 2.99 1.50 -10.83
CA VAL A 74 3.92 1.60 -9.71
C VAL A 74 4.23 3.08 -9.52
N GLU A 75 3.34 3.75 -8.77
CA GLU A 75 3.40 5.15 -8.37
C GLU A 75 2.90 5.25 -6.92
N ASP A 76 3.17 6.37 -6.24
CA ASP A 76 2.67 6.63 -4.87
C ASP A 76 1.22 6.16 -4.69
N PRO A 77 0.92 5.30 -3.69
CA PRO A 77 1.80 4.79 -2.63
C PRO A 77 2.64 3.54 -2.95
N ILE A 78 2.51 2.91 -4.12
CA ILE A 78 3.25 1.70 -4.51
C ILE A 78 4.52 2.10 -5.28
N MET A 79 5.64 2.09 -4.59
CA MET A 79 6.87 2.73 -5.08
C MET A 79 7.74 1.80 -5.94
N ILE A 80 7.74 0.49 -5.64
CA ILE A 80 8.63 -0.48 -6.27
C ILE A 80 7.90 -1.81 -6.46
N LEU A 81 8.06 -2.43 -7.64
CA LEU A 81 7.82 -3.86 -7.85
C LEU A 81 9.17 -4.58 -7.81
N THR A 82 9.38 -5.42 -6.80
CA THR A 82 10.65 -6.14 -6.64
C THR A 82 10.74 -7.30 -7.66
N PRO A 83 11.95 -7.76 -7.98
CA PRO A 83 12.14 -8.96 -8.82
C PRO A 83 11.50 -10.23 -8.24
N SER A 84 11.24 -10.26 -6.93
CA SER A 84 10.60 -11.38 -6.23
C SER A 84 9.07 -11.38 -6.36
N GLY A 85 8.48 -10.38 -7.03
CA GLY A 85 7.03 -10.28 -7.18
C GLY A 85 6.31 -9.70 -5.96
N THR A 86 7.00 -8.83 -5.20
CA THR A 86 6.41 -8.08 -4.09
C THR A 86 6.36 -6.59 -4.41
N PHE A 87 5.38 -5.89 -3.84
CA PHE A 87 5.30 -4.45 -3.88
C PHE A 87 5.90 -3.84 -2.61
N VAL A 88 6.66 -2.77 -2.79
CA VAL A 88 6.98 -1.85 -1.70
C VAL A 88 5.92 -0.76 -1.67
N VAL A 89 5.21 -0.69 -0.55
CA VAL A 89 4.14 0.27 -0.31
C VAL A 89 4.62 1.27 0.74
N GLN A 90 4.66 2.53 0.37
CA GLN A 90 4.97 3.64 1.26
C GLN A 90 3.67 4.32 1.71
N GLY A 91 3.61 4.70 2.97
CA GLY A 91 2.46 5.43 3.50
C GLY A 91 2.70 5.93 4.91
N ARG A 92 1.67 6.50 5.51
CA ARG A 92 1.75 7.06 6.86
C ARG A 92 1.92 5.95 7.88
N GLU A 93 2.79 6.16 8.85
CA GLU A 93 2.91 5.26 9.99
C GLU A 93 1.62 5.31 10.82
N VAL A 94 1.03 4.14 11.08
CA VAL A 94 -0.18 4.06 11.90
C VAL A 94 0.20 4.17 13.36
N THR A 95 -0.23 5.25 13.99
CA THR A 95 -0.02 5.50 15.43
C THR A 95 -1.31 5.42 16.25
N ASP A 96 -2.46 5.17 15.60
CA ASP A 96 -3.77 5.05 16.27
C ASP A 96 -3.80 3.76 17.13
N PRO A 97 -3.80 3.87 18.47
CA PRO A 97 -3.69 2.71 19.35
C PRO A 97 -4.92 1.80 19.28
N GLU A 98 -6.11 2.34 18.95
CA GLU A 98 -7.31 1.53 18.79
C GLU A 98 -7.22 0.65 17.53
N ALA A 99 -6.62 1.17 16.45
CA ALA A 99 -6.39 0.39 15.24
C ALA A 99 -5.34 -0.69 15.50
N LEU A 100 -4.21 -0.31 16.09
CA LEU A 100 -3.12 -1.25 16.39
C LEU A 100 -3.57 -2.37 17.34
N ALA A 101 -4.42 -2.08 18.33
CA ALA A 101 -4.96 -3.09 19.23
C ALA A 101 -5.91 -4.10 18.57
N GLN A 102 -6.42 -3.81 17.38
CA GLN A 102 -7.24 -4.73 16.57
C GLN A 102 -6.39 -5.60 15.63
N MET A 103 -5.08 -5.36 15.55
CA MET A 103 -4.17 -6.02 14.62
C MET A 103 -3.17 -6.91 15.38
N GLU A 104 -2.76 -8.00 14.74
CA GLU A 104 -1.66 -8.83 15.20
C GLU A 104 -0.44 -8.51 14.33
N ILE A 105 0.49 -7.69 14.85
CA ILE A 105 1.65 -7.19 14.12
C ILE A 105 2.92 -7.76 14.79
N PRO A 106 3.55 -8.79 14.20
CA PRO A 106 4.83 -9.30 14.66
C PRO A 106 5.93 -8.23 14.60
N ASP A 107 7.02 -8.42 15.36
CA ASP A 107 8.13 -7.45 15.42
C ASP A 107 8.77 -7.14 14.05
N TYR A 108 8.69 -8.08 13.11
CA TYR A 108 9.24 -7.98 11.76
C TYR A 108 8.24 -7.42 10.74
N GLU A 109 7.02 -7.12 11.15
CA GLU A 109 6.00 -6.46 10.32
C GLU A 109 5.72 -5.05 10.84
N THR A 110 5.21 -4.22 9.95
CA THR A 110 4.62 -2.92 10.30
C THR A 110 3.41 -2.68 9.42
N VAL A 111 2.72 -1.58 9.69
CA VAL A 111 1.51 -1.18 8.98
C VAL A 111 1.64 0.26 8.51
N VAL A 112 1.25 0.49 7.25
CA VAL A 112 1.13 1.82 6.67
C VAL A 112 -0.34 2.13 6.38
N GLU A 113 -0.71 3.40 6.52
CA GLU A 113 -1.98 3.95 6.08
C GLU A 113 -1.81 4.62 4.72
N VAL A 114 -2.64 4.21 3.75
CA VAL A 114 -2.63 4.75 2.39
C VAL A 114 -4.04 5.20 1.96
N PRO A 115 -4.19 6.29 1.19
CA PRO A 115 -5.51 6.72 0.73
C PRO A 115 -6.15 5.71 -0.23
N LYS A 116 -7.46 5.42 -0.07
CA LYS A 116 -8.19 4.56 -1.01
C LYS A 116 -8.17 5.12 -2.42
N ALA A 117 -8.29 6.44 -2.56
CA ALA A 117 -8.24 7.12 -3.85
C ALA A 117 -6.91 6.90 -4.58
N ALA A 118 -5.79 6.89 -3.84
CA ALA A 118 -4.48 6.66 -4.43
C ALA A 118 -4.36 5.22 -4.94
N ILE A 119 -4.70 4.22 -4.12
CA ILE A 119 -4.75 2.81 -4.55
C ILE A 119 -5.69 2.60 -5.75
N THR A 120 -6.86 3.24 -5.73
CA THR A 120 -7.82 3.14 -6.83
C THR A 120 -7.24 3.69 -8.15
N ALA A 121 -6.51 4.81 -8.08
CA ALA A 121 -5.86 5.38 -9.26
C ALA A 121 -4.78 4.46 -9.87
N LEU A 122 -4.16 3.59 -9.07
CA LEU A 122 -3.19 2.60 -9.55
C LEU A 122 -3.82 1.41 -10.28
N LEU A 123 -5.13 1.20 -10.09
CA LEU A 123 -5.91 0.16 -10.76
C LEU A 123 -6.47 0.63 -12.11
N GLU A 124 -6.70 1.94 -12.27
CA GLU A 124 -7.23 2.52 -13.51
C GLU A 124 -6.19 2.54 -14.64
N GLU A 125 -6.62 2.29 -15.88
CA GLU A 125 -5.79 2.60 -17.05
C GLU A 125 -5.56 4.11 -17.13
N PRO A 126 -4.38 4.56 -17.61
CA PRO A 126 -4.16 5.98 -17.84
C PRO A 126 -5.22 6.48 -18.82
N ARG A 127 -6.22 7.22 -18.31
CA ARG A 127 -7.11 8.00 -19.16
C ARG A 127 -6.21 8.95 -19.92
N GLY A 128 -6.19 8.87 -21.25
CA GLY A 128 -5.28 9.61 -22.14
C GLY A 128 -5.30 11.14 -22.01
N ALA A 129 -6.06 11.70 -21.07
CA ALA A 129 -6.14 13.13 -20.74
C ALA A 129 -5.04 13.62 -19.77
N ASP A 130 -4.38 12.75 -18.98
CA ASP A 130 -3.36 13.21 -18.01
C ASP A 130 -1.97 13.49 -18.65
N LEU A 131 -1.74 13.05 -19.90
CA LEU A 131 -0.52 13.40 -20.64
C LEU A 131 -0.47 14.89 -21.05
N GLN A 132 -1.61 15.58 -21.11
CA GLN A 132 -1.66 16.98 -21.57
C GLN A 132 -1.34 18.01 -20.47
N ARG A 133 -1.40 17.66 -19.18
CA ARG A 133 -1.07 18.60 -18.09
C ARG A 133 0.43 18.69 -17.76
N ARG A 134 1.26 17.78 -18.26
CA ARG A 134 2.72 17.80 -18.05
C ARG A 134 3.52 18.41 -19.21
N ALA A 135 2.84 18.85 -20.27
CA ALA A 135 3.46 19.43 -21.46
C ALA A 135 3.02 20.89 -21.69
N GLN A 136 3.18 21.76 -20.69
CA GLN A 136 3.29 23.20 -20.93
C GLN A 136 4.46 23.74 -20.10
N PRO A 137 5.64 23.99 -20.70
CA PRO A 137 6.59 24.90 -20.10
C PRO A 137 5.95 26.29 -20.14
N ALA A 138 5.86 26.95 -18.97
CA ALA A 138 5.50 28.35 -18.90
C ALA A 138 6.47 29.14 -19.80
N LEU A 139 5.89 29.90 -20.73
CA LEU A 139 6.58 30.75 -21.69
C LEU A 139 7.09 32.02 -21.02
#